data_AF-A0A9E5VDZ0-F1
#
_entry.id   AF-A0A9E5VDZ0-F1
#
_cell.length_a   1.000
_cell.length_b   1.000
_cell.length_c   1.000
_cell.angle_alpha   90.00
_cell.angle_beta   90.00
_cell.angle_gamma   90.00
#
_symmetry.space_group_name_H-M   'P 1'
#
loop_
_entity.id
_entity.type
_entity.pdbx_description
1 polymer ?
#
loop_
_entity_poly.entity_id
_entity_poly.type
_entity_poly.pdbx_seq_one_letter_code
_entity_poly.pdbx_strand_id
1 'polypeptide(L)'
;SVTITDKKIIQDKVIVEGDITLQIIYVAALASQPVHHMHQTLHFTQFIEVFGAEPGMNVTVDETITHTSFDMINPHTVGVEVIIDLTAKVTEPRELDVVVDLLGVETSRELLRVDNVVGEDHTQVNIAEVVHIPMEKPAAIKILDVKVHKVEVLPEDVAIIKDKVIVSGKIEAQVLYVSDMPDQSVHHFEVKIKFRSFIPIPGAMPEMTAQVQAAVEHVAGRINGSTRRPTLEIILNLTARVVETVQIYVVICEEIGPVPPPTPTCPFEHVVQPGDTIFKLSLRYNVSVDSILALNPGVDPQNLQIGSVLIIPCDP
;
A
#
# COMPACT_ATOMS: atom_id res chain seq x y z
N SER A 1 24.54 5.43 0.57
CA SER A 1 23.06 5.50 0.58
C SER A 1 22.56 4.93 -0.72
N VAL A 2 21.38 4.35 -0.72
CA VAL A 2 20.72 3.84 -1.92
C VAL A 2 19.60 4.81 -2.27
N THR A 3 19.36 5.04 -3.54
CA THR A 3 18.26 5.86 -4.02
C THR A 3 17.68 5.19 -5.25
N ILE A 4 16.40 4.84 -5.21
CA ILE A 4 15.70 4.24 -6.35
C ILE A 4 15.35 5.36 -7.33
N THR A 5 15.88 5.30 -8.55
CA THR A 5 15.74 6.34 -9.57
C THR A 5 14.59 6.05 -10.52
N ASP A 6 14.37 4.78 -10.88
CA ASP A 6 13.26 4.37 -11.74
C ASP A 6 12.69 3.01 -11.31
N LYS A 7 11.40 2.83 -11.58
CA LYS A 7 10.66 1.60 -11.29
C LYS A 7 9.76 1.30 -12.48
N LYS A 8 9.95 0.15 -13.11
CA LYS A 8 9.16 -0.26 -14.27
C LYS A 8 8.57 -1.64 -14.08
N ILE A 9 7.26 -1.74 -14.23
CA ILE A 9 6.57 -3.02 -14.21
C ILE A 9 6.52 -3.58 -15.64
N ILE A 10 6.92 -4.84 -15.78
CA ILE A 10 6.68 -5.67 -16.95
C ILE A 10 5.93 -6.92 -16.50
N GLN A 11 5.53 -7.76 -17.44
CA GLN A 11 4.86 -9.00 -17.10
C GLN A 11 5.69 -9.84 -16.11
N ASP A 12 5.07 -10.15 -14.97
CA ASP A 12 5.59 -10.94 -13.84
C ASP A 12 6.87 -10.40 -13.19
N LYS A 13 7.32 -9.17 -13.51
CA LYS A 13 8.59 -8.62 -13.00
C LYS A 13 8.52 -7.12 -12.78
N VAL A 14 9.31 -6.68 -11.80
CA VAL A 14 9.62 -5.28 -11.56
C VAL A 14 11.10 -5.06 -11.88
N ILE A 15 11.37 -4.09 -12.76
CA ILE A 15 12.70 -3.56 -13.01
C ILE A 15 12.90 -2.38 -12.07
N VAL A 16 13.98 -2.43 -11.31
CA VAL A 16 14.37 -1.39 -10.35
C VAL A 16 15.71 -0.84 -10.79
N GLU A 17 15.75 0.46 -11.05
CA GLU A 17 17.00 1.19 -11.29
C GLU A 17 17.27 2.10 -10.11
N GLY A 18 18.54 2.22 -9.75
CA GLY A 18 18.91 3.09 -8.65
C GLY A 18 20.40 3.39 -8.60
N ASP A 19 20.70 4.28 -7.67
CA ASP A 19 22.03 4.81 -7.41
C ASP A 19 22.47 4.42 -6.00
N ILE A 20 23.68 3.87 -5.91
CA ILE A 20 24.39 3.69 -4.65
C ILE A 20 25.44 4.80 -4.55
N THR A 21 25.20 5.76 -3.68
CA THR A 21 26.18 6.82 -3.40
C THR A 21 27.11 6.36 -2.28
N LEU A 22 28.35 6.05 -2.67
CA LEU A 22 29.47 5.78 -1.79
C LEU A 22 30.14 7.10 -1.41
N GLN A 23 30.43 7.23 -0.11
CA GLN A 23 31.24 8.31 0.42
C GLN A 23 32.43 7.67 1.11
N ILE A 24 33.59 7.76 0.48
CA ILE A 24 34.82 7.14 0.95
C ILE A 24 35.65 8.23 1.59
N ILE A 25 35.95 8.08 2.88
CA ILE A 25 36.85 8.97 3.61
C ILE A 25 38.14 8.17 3.85
N TYR A 26 39.27 8.73 3.46
CA TYR A 26 40.55 8.05 3.55
C TYR A 26 41.66 8.97 4.04
N VAL A 27 42.67 8.36 4.65
CA VAL A 27 43.88 9.05 5.07
C VAL A 27 44.90 8.96 3.94
N ALA A 28 45.21 10.08 3.29
CA ALA A 28 46.29 10.21 2.33
C ALA A 28 47.65 10.25 3.04
N ALA A 29 48.67 9.70 2.39
CA ALA A 29 50.06 9.77 2.85
C ALA A 29 50.68 11.17 2.59
N LEU A 30 50.03 12.23 3.10
CA LEU A 30 50.44 13.64 2.97
C LEU A 30 50.65 14.27 4.35
N ALA A 31 51.67 15.12 4.47
CA ALA A 31 52.10 15.68 5.76
C ALA A 31 51.19 16.78 6.35
N SER A 32 50.39 17.48 5.53
CA SER A 32 49.68 18.70 5.94
C SER A 32 48.15 18.63 5.84
N GLN A 33 47.61 17.65 5.14
CA GLN A 33 46.17 17.39 5.05
C GLN A 33 45.97 15.88 4.91
N PRO A 34 45.92 15.15 6.04
CA PRO A 34 45.91 13.70 5.97
C PRO A 34 44.57 13.18 5.48
N VAL A 35 43.44 13.88 5.63
CA VAL A 35 42.12 13.31 5.32
C VAL A 35 41.47 13.91 4.10
N HIS A 36 41.09 13.02 3.20
CA HIS A 36 40.40 13.29 1.95
C HIS A 36 39.10 12.50 1.92
N HIS A 37 38.17 12.97 1.10
CA HIS A 37 36.96 12.24 0.80
C HIS A 37 36.77 12.19 -0.71
N MET A 38 36.14 11.12 -1.18
CA MET A 38 35.63 11.02 -2.54
C MET A 38 34.21 10.49 -2.51
N HIS A 39 33.44 10.93 -3.50
CA HIS A 39 32.09 10.43 -3.74
C HIS A 39 32.14 9.62 -5.02
N GLN A 40 31.51 8.44 -4.98
CA GLN A 40 31.34 7.62 -6.15
C GLN A 40 29.91 7.11 -6.17
N THR A 41 29.25 7.30 -7.31
CA THR A 41 27.91 6.77 -7.55
C THR A 41 28.04 5.49 -8.36
N LEU A 42 27.45 4.41 -7.87
CA LEU A 42 27.32 3.16 -8.60
C LEU A 42 25.87 3.01 -9.05
N HIS A 43 25.66 2.96 -10.36
CA HIS A 43 24.35 2.72 -10.95
C HIS A 43 24.07 1.22 -10.96
N PHE A 44 22.86 0.82 -10.58
CA PHE A 44 22.42 -0.57 -10.67
C PHE A 44 21.06 -0.70 -11.37
N THR A 45 20.85 -1.86 -11.97
CA THR A 45 19.58 -2.29 -12.53
C THR A 45 19.33 -3.71 -12.06
N GLN A 46 18.22 -3.95 -11.38
CA GLN A 46 17.86 -5.25 -10.83
C GLN A 46 16.43 -5.64 -11.22
N PHE A 47 16.20 -6.95 -11.38
CA PHE A 47 14.89 -7.51 -11.65
C PHE A 47 14.41 -8.27 -10.42
N ILE A 48 13.16 -7.99 -10.01
CA ILE A 48 12.46 -8.67 -8.92
C ILE A 48 11.27 -9.40 -9.54
N GLU A 49 11.18 -10.70 -9.34
CA GLU A 49 10.06 -11.50 -9.84
C GLU A 49 8.84 -11.26 -8.93
N VAL A 50 7.76 -10.80 -9.55
CA VAL A 50 6.47 -10.55 -8.88
C VAL A 50 5.39 -11.12 -9.77
N PHE A 51 5.08 -12.39 -9.57
CA PHE A 51 4.07 -13.09 -10.37
C PHE A 51 2.71 -12.40 -10.29
N GLY A 52 2.07 -12.19 -11.45
CA GLY A 52 0.82 -11.45 -11.59
C GLY A 52 0.99 -9.94 -11.77
N ALA A 53 2.22 -9.43 -11.80
CA ALA A 53 2.45 -8.02 -12.12
C ALA A 53 2.22 -7.75 -13.62
N GLU A 54 1.42 -6.73 -13.94
CA GLU A 54 1.14 -6.29 -15.30
C GLU A 54 1.49 -4.80 -15.50
N PRO A 55 1.85 -4.38 -16.73
CA PRO A 55 2.06 -2.97 -17.04
C PRO A 55 0.83 -2.12 -16.68
N GLY A 56 1.04 -1.07 -15.89
CA GLY A 56 -0.03 -0.16 -15.43
C GLY A 56 -0.46 -0.35 -13.98
N MET A 57 -0.01 -1.43 -13.30
CA MET A 57 -0.12 -1.55 -11.86
C MET A 57 0.77 -0.52 -11.12
N ASN A 58 0.52 -0.33 -9.83
CA ASN A 58 1.36 0.48 -8.94
C ASN A 58 2.46 -0.39 -8.32
N VAL A 59 3.64 0.17 -8.09
CA VAL A 59 4.74 -0.54 -7.41
C VAL A 59 5.42 0.32 -6.35
N THR A 60 5.54 -0.25 -5.15
CA THR A 60 6.42 0.27 -4.09
C THR A 60 7.64 -0.62 -4.01
N VAL A 61 8.82 -0.03 -3.83
CA VAL A 61 10.08 -0.76 -3.64
C VAL A 61 10.71 -0.21 -2.39
N ASP A 62 11.00 -1.10 -1.44
CA ASP A 62 11.71 -0.81 -0.21
C ASP A 62 13.13 -1.37 -0.32
N GLU A 63 14.13 -0.56 0.02
CA GLU A 63 15.53 -0.94 0.00
C GLU A 63 16.13 -0.99 1.42
N THR A 64 17.04 -1.93 1.64
CA THR A 64 17.82 -1.99 2.88
C THR A 64 19.24 -2.44 2.57
N ILE A 65 20.24 -1.67 3.02
CA ILE A 65 21.65 -2.09 2.94
C ILE A 65 21.87 -3.16 4.01
N THR A 66 22.12 -4.40 3.60
CA THR A 66 22.34 -5.52 4.53
C THR A 66 23.80 -5.69 4.89
N HIS A 67 24.70 -5.38 3.97
CA HIS A 67 26.14 -5.48 4.21
C HIS A 67 26.92 -4.43 3.41
N THR A 68 28.03 -3.98 3.98
CA THR A 68 29.02 -3.16 3.28
C THR A 68 30.40 -3.50 3.80
N SER A 69 31.29 -3.91 2.90
CA SER A 69 32.70 -4.18 3.19
C SER A 69 33.59 -3.44 2.20
N PHE A 70 34.85 -3.25 2.56
CA PHE A 70 35.84 -2.63 1.70
C PHE A 70 37.21 -3.25 1.90
N ASP A 71 37.99 -3.29 0.83
CA ASP A 71 39.37 -3.75 0.83
C ASP A 71 40.26 -2.78 0.05
N MET A 72 41.44 -2.48 0.56
CA MET A 72 42.41 -1.69 -0.18
C MET A 72 43.14 -2.59 -1.18
N ILE A 73 42.82 -2.45 -2.46
CA ILE A 73 43.46 -3.20 -3.55
C ILE A 73 44.88 -2.66 -3.77
N ASN A 74 45.03 -1.33 -3.76
CA ASN A 74 46.31 -0.62 -3.80
C ASN A 74 46.13 0.82 -3.25
N PRO A 75 47.20 1.63 -3.08
CA PRO A 75 47.09 2.99 -2.52
C PRO A 75 46.14 3.95 -3.24
N HIS A 76 45.73 3.63 -4.48
CA HIS A 76 44.84 4.42 -5.32
C HIS A 76 43.55 3.67 -5.70
N THR A 77 43.29 2.49 -5.13
CA THR A 77 42.12 1.69 -5.48
C THR A 77 41.58 0.97 -4.26
N VAL A 78 40.31 1.23 -3.94
CA VAL A 78 39.55 0.54 -2.90
C VAL A 78 38.48 -0.29 -3.59
N GLY A 79 38.44 -1.59 -3.29
CA GLY A 79 37.31 -2.44 -3.61
C GLY A 79 36.22 -2.22 -2.56
N VAL A 80 34.98 -2.05 -3.00
CA VAL A 80 33.82 -1.90 -2.11
C VAL A 80 32.79 -2.94 -2.53
N GLU A 81 32.31 -3.71 -1.57
CA GLU A 81 31.19 -4.64 -1.76
C GLU A 81 30.00 -4.10 -0.97
N VAL A 82 28.86 -3.96 -1.64
CA VAL A 82 27.60 -3.51 -1.04
C VAL A 82 26.54 -4.54 -1.36
N ILE A 83 25.92 -5.09 -0.32
CA ILE A 83 24.78 -5.99 -0.45
C ILE A 83 23.53 -5.20 -0.06
N ILE A 84 22.56 -5.18 -0.97
CA ILE A 84 21.29 -4.48 -0.81
C ILE A 84 20.18 -5.51 -0.95
N ASP A 85 19.24 -5.47 -0.02
CA ASP A 85 17.97 -6.18 -0.10
C ASP A 85 16.92 -5.24 -0.69
N LEU A 86 16.18 -5.73 -1.69
CA LEU A 86 15.16 -4.97 -2.41
C LEU A 86 13.85 -5.75 -2.35
N THR A 87 12.83 -5.17 -1.74
CA THR A 87 11.49 -5.74 -1.67
C THR A 87 10.55 -4.94 -2.54
N ALA A 88 9.97 -5.56 -3.57
CA ALA A 88 8.94 -4.93 -4.41
C ALA A 88 7.55 -5.42 -4.03
N LYS A 89 6.61 -4.47 -3.90
CA LYS A 89 5.18 -4.71 -3.70
C LYS A 89 4.40 -4.09 -4.85
N VAL A 90 3.71 -4.93 -5.62
CA VAL A 90 2.86 -4.51 -6.73
C VAL A 90 1.39 -4.51 -6.30
N THR A 91 0.63 -3.48 -6.66
CA THR A 91 -0.79 -3.33 -6.36
C THR A 91 -1.57 -2.83 -7.57
N GLU A 92 -2.77 -3.34 -7.78
CA GLU A 92 -3.68 -2.90 -8.83
C GLU A 92 -4.85 -2.11 -8.20
N PRO A 93 -5.08 -0.84 -8.57
CA PRO A 93 -6.26 -0.10 -8.12
C PRO A 93 -7.49 -0.67 -8.84
N ARG A 94 -8.52 -1.06 -8.07
CA ARG A 94 -9.79 -1.56 -8.62
C ARG A 94 -10.92 -0.61 -8.25
N GLU A 95 -11.54 -0.01 -9.25
CA GLU A 95 -12.82 0.67 -9.09
C GLU A 95 -13.94 -0.38 -9.13
N LEU A 96 -14.81 -0.36 -8.12
CA LEU A 96 -15.94 -1.28 -8.02
C LEU A 96 -17.22 -0.43 -7.97
N ASP A 97 -18.08 -0.60 -8.97
CA ASP A 97 -19.44 -0.07 -8.94
C ASP A 97 -20.26 -0.95 -7.99
N VAL A 98 -20.49 -0.42 -6.79
CA VAL A 98 -21.16 -1.14 -5.72
C VAL A 98 -22.59 -0.64 -5.55
N VAL A 99 -23.54 -1.57 -5.52
CA VAL A 99 -24.94 -1.25 -5.25
C VAL A 99 -25.10 -1.14 -3.73
N VAL A 100 -25.41 0.06 -3.24
CA VAL A 100 -25.59 0.31 -1.80
C VAL A 100 -27.02 0.07 -1.31
N ASP A 101 -28.01 0.06 -2.21
CA ASP A 101 -29.41 -0.20 -1.86
C ASP A 101 -30.24 -0.72 -3.05
N LEU A 102 -31.20 -1.61 -2.77
CA LEU A 102 -32.19 -2.11 -3.73
C LEU A 102 -33.57 -2.06 -3.08
N LEU A 103 -34.51 -1.36 -3.72
CA LEU A 103 -35.89 -1.27 -3.25
C LEU A 103 -36.68 -2.54 -3.63
N GLY A 104 -37.25 -3.22 -2.63
CA GLY A 104 -38.21 -4.31 -2.84
C GLY A 104 -37.62 -5.72 -3.01
N VAL A 105 -36.32 -5.91 -2.74
CA VAL A 105 -35.64 -7.23 -2.83
C VAL A 105 -34.87 -7.49 -1.53
N GLU A 106 -35.05 -8.68 -0.94
CA GLU A 106 -34.18 -9.15 0.15
C GLU A 106 -32.78 -9.39 -0.41
N THR A 107 -31.78 -8.66 0.10
CA THR A 107 -30.42 -8.64 -0.44
C THR A 107 -29.42 -9.02 0.65
N SER A 108 -28.45 -9.85 0.29
CA SER A 108 -27.26 -10.05 1.12
C SER A 108 -26.36 -8.84 0.98
N ARG A 109 -25.81 -8.35 2.10
CA ARG A 109 -24.93 -7.18 2.12
C ARG A 109 -23.62 -7.54 2.81
N GLU A 110 -22.51 -7.18 2.19
CA GLU A 110 -21.19 -7.24 2.81
C GLU A 110 -20.67 -5.86 3.16
N LEU A 111 -19.87 -5.80 4.22
CA LEU A 111 -19.29 -4.58 4.72
C LEU A 111 -17.92 -4.35 4.06
N LEU A 112 -17.82 -3.31 3.24
CA LEU A 112 -16.54 -2.82 2.74
C LEU A 112 -16.03 -1.68 3.62
N ARG A 113 -14.72 -1.67 3.86
CA ARG A 113 -14.00 -0.57 4.51
C ARG A 113 -13.24 0.19 3.44
N VAL A 114 -13.59 1.45 3.22
CA VAL A 114 -13.00 2.30 2.18
C VAL A 114 -12.38 3.52 2.84
N ASP A 115 -11.16 3.87 2.45
CA ASP A 115 -10.47 5.05 2.95
C ASP A 115 -10.83 6.27 2.10
N ASN A 116 -11.48 7.26 2.70
CA ASN A 116 -11.76 8.55 2.10
C ASN A 116 -10.67 9.56 2.49
N VAL A 117 -10.15 10.32 1.52
CA VAL A 117 -9.10 11.31 1.80
C VAL A 117 -9.72 12.59 2.35
N VAL A 118 -9.32 12.98 3.55
CA VAL A 118 -9.77 14.20 4.21
C VAL A 118 -8.90 15.38 3.81
N GLY A 119 -7.59 15.17 3.75
CA GLY A 119 -6.65 16.19 3.32
C GLY A 119 -5.20 15.71 3.30
N GLU A 120 -4.36 16.48 2.62
CA GLU A 120 -2.93 16.28 2.53
C GLU A 120 -2.24 17.64 2.59
N ASP A 121 -1.22 17.76 3.44
CA ASP A 121 -0.41 18.97 3.54
C ASP A 121 1.00 18.64 4.06
N HIS A 122 1.86 19.65 4.10
CA HIS A 122 3.25 19.52 4.51
C HIS A 122 3.68 20.66 5.44
N THR A 123 4.76 20.45 6.19
CA THR A 123 5.37 21.46 7.05
C THR A 123 6.87 21.26 7.12
N GLN A 124 7.61 22.34 6.89
CA GLN A 124 9.05 22.39 7.07
C GLN A 124 9.39 22.56 8.56
N VAL A 125 10.31 21.73 9.07
CA VAL A 125 10.75 21.73 10.46
C VAL A 125 12.24 22.01 10.52
N ASN A 126 12.60 23.09 11.22
CA ASN A 126 13.98 23.49 11.45
C ASN A 126 14.42 23.05 12.85
N ILE A 127 15.40 22.17 12.91
CA ILE A 127 15.95 21.59 14.14
C ILE A 127 17.36 22.12 14.32
N ALA A 128 17.63 22.77 15.46
CA ALA A 128 18.95 23.25 15.86
C ALA A 128 19.33 22.59 17.19
N GLU A 129 20.09 21.49 17.13
CA GLU A 129 20.39 20.65 18.30
C GLU A 129 21.88 20.76 18.67
N VAL A 130 22.16 20.92 19.98
CA VAL A 130 23.54 20.90 20.49
C VAL A 130 23.87 19.48 20.94
N VAL A 131 24.75 18.82 20.20
CA VAL A 131 25.11 17.41 20.45
C VAL A 131 26.44 17.30 21.15
N HIS A 132 26.63 16.25 21.95
CA HIS A 132 27.86 16.03 22.72
C HIS A 132 28.72 14.97 22.07
N ILE A 133 30.00 15.29 21.87
CA ILE A 133 30.99 14.30 21.44
C ILE A 133 31.24 13.33 22.63
N PRO A 134 31.11 12.00 22.43
CA PRO A 134 31.38 11.01 23.47
C PRO A 134 32.74 11.21 24.15
N MET A 135 32.83 10.88 25.44
CA MET A 135 34.06 11.11 26.21
C MET A 135 35.25 10.31 25.69
N GLU A 136 34.99 9.13 25.13
CA GLU A 136 35.95 8.23 24.49
C GLU A 136 36.57 8.81 23.22
N LYS A 137 35.94 9.83 22.64
CA LYS A 137 36.37 10.47 21.39
C LYS A 137 37.04 11.82 21.69
N PRO A 138 38.07 12.21 20.92
CA PRO A 138 38.76 13.48 21.11
C PRO A 138 37.88 14.68 20.73
N ALA A 139 38.26 15.87 21.18
CA ALA A 139 37.51 17.09 20.91
C ALA A 139 37.59 17.47 19.42
N ALA A 140 36.53 18.06 18.89
CA ALA A 140 36.46 18.50 17.50
C ALA A 140 36.99 19.92 17.31
N ILE A 141 37.83 20.11 16.30
CA ILE A 141 38.21 21.44 15.79
C ILE A 141 37.22 21.89 14.71
N LYS A 142 36.80 20.98 13.83
CA LYS A 142 35.97 21.30 12.67
C LYS A 142 35.03 20.14 12.32
N ILE A 143 33.77 20.44 12.03
CA ILE A 143 32.85 19.46 11.43
C ILE A 143 33.14 19.39 9.92
N LEU A 144 33.35 18.19 9.42
CA LEU A 144 33.57 17.93 8.00
C LEU A 144 32.25 17.67 7.28
N ASP A 145 31.41 16.82 7.87
CA ASP A 145 30.15 16.41 7.27
C ASP A 145 29.17 15.91 8.35
N VAL A 146 27.88 16.00 8.05
CA VAL A 146 26.81 15.46 8.88
C VAL A 146 25.83 14.76 7.96
N LYS A 147 25.62 13.47 8.20
CA LYS A 147 24.77 12.63 7.36
C LYS A 147 23.64 12.05 8.18
N VAL A 148 22.40 12.30 7.74
CA VAL A 148 21.23 11.62 8.29
C VAL A 148 21.07 10.30 7.55
N HIS A 149 21.15 9.19 8.27
CA HIS A 149 20.96 7.86 7.69
C HIS A 149 19.53 7.35 7.83
N LYS A 150 18.81 7.81 8.86
CA LYS A 150 17.44 7.39 9.12
C LYS A 150 16.63 8.50 9.78
N VAL A 151 15.42 8.73 9.28
CA VAL A 151 14.36 9.48 9.96
C VAL A 151 13.22 8.51 10.25
N GLU A 152 12.96 8.26 11.52
CA GLU A 152 11.98 7.29 11.99
C GLU A 152 10.79 8.02 12.60
N VAL A 153 9.61 7.78 12.03
CA VAL A 153 8.31 8.21 12.55
C VAL A 153 7.48 6.95 12.71
N LEU A 154 7.26 6.52 13.96
CA LEU A 154 6.48 5.33 14.25
C LEU A 154 4.99 5.66 14.27
N PRO A 155 4.08 4.72 13.94
CA PRO A 155 2.64 4.95 13.99
C PRO A 155 2.15 5.45 15.36
N GLU A 156 2.71 4.93 16.46
CA GLU A 156 2.40 5.37 17.83
C GLU A 156 2.86 6.81 18.15
N ASP A 157 3.78 7.37 17.35
CA ASP A 157 4.30 8.73 17.50
C ASP A 157 3.51 9.76 16.67
N VAL A 158 2.49 9.32 15.93
CA VAL A 158 1.57 10.16 15.14
C VAL A 158 0.23 10.25 15.85
N ALA A 159 -0.25 11.48 16.10
CA ALA A 159 -1.54 11.71 16.73
C ALA A 159 -2.35 12.76 15.96
N ILE A 160 -3.62 12.48 15.69
CA ILE A 160 -4.51 13.45 15.06
C ILE A 160 -5.28 14.18 16.15
N ILE A 161 -5.26 15.51 16.09
CA ILE A 161 -6.17 16.37 16.83
C ILE A 161 -7.00 17.16 15.81
N LYS A 162 -8.00 17.91 16.30
CA LYS A 162 -8.82 18.74 15.43
C LYS A 162 -7.96 19.64 14.53
N ASP A 163 -8.13 19.49 13.23
CA ASP A 163 -7.48 20.23 12.14
C ASP A 163 -5.95 20.10 12.07
N LYS A 164 -5.32 19.15 12.79
CA LYS A 164 -3.86 19.00 12.83
C LYS A 164 -3.40 17.56 13.04
N VAL A 165 -2.28 17.21 12.44
CA VAL A 165 -1.54 15.98 12.73
C VAL A 165 -0.29 16.33 13.52
N ILE A 166 -0.14 15.79 14.72
CA ILE A 166 1.08 15.87 15.53
C ILE A 166 1.99 14.72 15.11
N VAL A 167 3.23 15.05 14.78
CA VAL A 167 4.25 14.09 14.36
C VAL A 167 5.41 14.17 15.35
N SER A 168 5.74 13.04 15.98
CA SER A 168 6.98 12.88 16.73
C SER A 168 7.86 11.84 16.03
N GLY A 169 9.17 11.98 16.18
CA GLY A 169 10.08 11.05 15.54
C GLY A 169 11.51 11.17 16.04
N LYS A 170 12.36 10.31 15.50
CA LYS A 170 13.79 10.24 15.80
C LYS A 170 14.59 10.36 14.51
N ILE A 171 15.66 11.11 14.58
CA ILE A 171 16.64 11.27 13.51
C ILE A 171 17.92 10.60 14.00
N GLU A 172 18.47 9.70 13.19
CA GLU A 172 19.79 9.11 13.42
C GLU A 172 20.78 9.73 12.44
N ALA A 173 21.73 10.48 12.99
CA ALA A 173 22.74 11.20 12.22
C ALA A 173 24.14 10.76 12.61
N GLN A 174 25.03 10.68 11.62
CA GLN A 174 26.45 10.48 11.78
C GLN A 174 27.17 11.80 11.56
N VAL A 175 27.99 12.20 12.52
CA VAL A 175 28.80 13.42 12.46
C VAL A 175 30.25 13.03 12.21
N LEU A 176 30.84 13.56 11.14
CA LEU A 176 32.26 13.41 10.81
C LEU A 176 33.00 14.71 11.14
N TYR A 177 34.13 14.61 11.84
CA TYR A 177 34.85 15.78 12.31
C TYR A 177 36.36 15.59 12.38
N VAL A 178 37.08 16.71 12.35
CA VAL A 178 38.53 16.76 12.58
C VAL A 178 38.79 16.97 14.07
N SER A 179 39.63 16.12 14.67
CA SER A 179 40.07 16.26 16.06
C SER A 179 41.35 17.07 16.20
N ASP A 180 41.69 17.45 17.42
CA ASP A 180 42.95 18.11 17.79
C ASP A 180 44.15 17.16 17.89
N MET A 181 43.98 15.89 17.51
CA MET A 181 45.04 14.86 17.58
C MET A 181 45.81 14.74 16.25
N PRO A 182 47.17 14.72 16.28
CA PRO A 182 48.01 14.75 15.08
C PRO A 182 48.00 13.44 14.25
N ASP A 183 47.86 12.27 14.87
CA ASP A 183 48.05 10.98 14.17
C ASP A 183 46.75 10.39 13.59
N GLN A 184 45.61 10.68 14.21
CA GLN A 184 44.28 10.25 13.75
C GLN A 184 43.36 11.45 13.74
N SER A 185 43.52 12.33 12.76
CA SER A 185 42.86 13.62 12.79
C SER A 185 41.37 13.59 12.45
N VAL A 186 40.78 12.44 12.05
CA VAL A 186 39.36 12.36 11.72
C VAL A 186 38.65 11.26 12.50
N HIS A 187 37.51 11.64 13.07
CA HIS A 187 36.66 10.79 13.87
C HIS A 187 35.21 10.98 13.44
N HIS A 188 34.39 9.98 13.76
CA HIS A 188 32.94 10.10 13.68
C HIS A 188 32.30 9.71 15.00
N PHE A 189 31.08 10.18 15.21
CA PHE A 189 30.16 9.68 16.22
C PHE A 189 28.73 9.72 15.68
N GLU A 190 27.87 8.91 16.28
CA GLU A 190 26.44 8.86 15.95
C GLU A 190 25.65 9.58 17.03
N VAL A 191 24.57 10.23 16.62
CA VAL A 191 23.64 10.92 17.50
C VAL A 191 22.21 10.65 17.11
N LYS A 192 21.36 10.51 18.13
CA LYS A 192 19.92 10.35 17.99
C LYS A 192 19.22 11.61 18.47
N ILE A 193 18.50 12.27 17.58
CA ILE A 193 17.82 13.54 17.85
C ILE A 193 16.32 13.29 17.80
N LYS A 194 15.59 13.73 18.83
CA LYS A 194 14.12 13.63 18.84
C LYS A 194 13.54 14.92 18.29
N PHE A 195 12.50 14.82 17.47
CA PHE A 195 11.73 15.98 17.03
C PHE A 195 10.25 15.77 17.29
N ARG A 196 9.54 16.90 17.39
CA ARG A 196 8.10 16.95 17.45
C ARG A 196 7.60 18.18 16.72
N SER A 197 6.65 18.00 15.83
CA SER A 197 6.02 19.07 15.07
C SER A 197 4.53 18.78 14.85
N PHE A 198 3.86 19.67 14.15
CA PHE A 198 2.50 19.42 13.66
C PHE A 198 2.37 19.89 12.22
N ILE A 199 1.48 19.24 11.48
CA ILE A 199 1.06 19.59 10.13
C ILE A 199 -0.40 20.02 10.20
N PRO A 200 -0.77 21.24 9.80
CA PRO A 200 -2.15 21.68 9.76
C PRO A 200 -2.89 20.96 8.61
N ILE A 201 -3.96 20.24 8.93
CA ILE A 201 -4.80 19.57 7.94
C ILE A 201 -6.26 19.86 8.32
N PRO A 202 -6.86 20.92 7.76
CA PRO A 202 -8.25 21.26 8.02
C PRO A 202 -9.19 20.07 7.78
N GLY A 203 -10.09 19.80 8.73
CA GLY A 203 -11.00 18.65 8.68
C GLY A 203 -10.50 17.39 9.39
N ALA A 204 -9.21 17.32 9.77
CA ALA A 204 -8.68 16.17 10.51
C ALA A 204 -9.30 16.01 11.91
N MET A 205 -9.62 14.78 12.31
CA MET A 205 -10.22 14.43 13.61
C MET A 205 -9.52 13.19 14.24
N PRO A 206 -9.54 13.02 15.58
CA PRO A 206 -8.81 11.95 16.27
C PRO A 206 -9.09 10.50 15.85
N GLU A 207 -10.26 10.22 15.28
CA GLU A 207 -10.67 8.88 14.83
C GLU A 207 -10.17 8.52 13.41
N MET A 208 -9.50 9.45 12.74
CA MET A 208 -8.96 9.26 11.39
C MET A 208 -7.58 8.60 11.44
N THR A 209 -7.11 8.14 10.29
CA THR A 209 -5.75 7.59 10.12
C THR A 209 -4.88 8.58 9.39
N ALA A 210 -3.65 8.81 9.85
CA ALA A 210 -2.67 9.67 9.19
C ALA A 210 -1.49 8.85 8.71
N GLN A 211 -1.12 9.04 7.45
CA GLN A 211 0.12 8.53 6.85
C GLN A 211 1.10 9.70 6.78
N VAL A 212 2.31 9.51 7.32
CA VAL A 212 3.31 10.57 7.43
C VAL A 212 4.60 10.16 6.72
N GLN A 213 5.16 11.07 5.95
CA GLN A 213 6.47 10.93 5.31
C GLN A 213 7.37 12.08 5.78
N ALA A 214 8.66 11.77 5.99
CA ALA A 214 9.66 12.74 6.40
C ALA A 214 10.84 12.70 5.44
N ALA A 215 11.15 13.84 4.83
CA ALA A 215 12.30 14.01 3.95
C ALA A 215 13.30 15.00 4.56
N VAL A 216 14.60 14.73 4.41
CA VAL A 216 15.66 15.66 4.84
C VAL A 216 15.95 16.60 3.68
N GLU A 217 15.70 17.89 3.86
CA GLU A 217 15.99 18.91 2.85
C GLU A 217 17.40 19.46 2.99
N HIS A 218 17.87 19.62 4.23
CA HIS A 218 19.18 20.15 4.51
C HIS A 218 19.73 19.61 5.84
N VAL A 219 21.04 19.45 5.89
CA VAL A 219 21.77 19.11 7.12
C VAL A 219 23.14 19.78 7.12
N ALA A 220 23.49 20.41 8.24
CA ALA A 220 24.79 21.02 8.45
C ALA A 220 25.22 20.90 9.92
N GLY A 221 26.53 20.93 10.15
CA GLY A 221 27.11 20.95 11.49
C GLY A 221 28.10 22.08 11.65
N ARG A 222 28.08 22.73 12.82
CA ARG A 222 28.95 23.86 13.16
C ARG A 222 29.52 23.67 14.56
N ILE A 223 30.70 24.23 14.81
CA ILE A 223 31.31 24.31 16.15
C ILE A 223 31.39 25.77 16.54
N ASN A 224 30.69 26.12 17.63
CA ASN A 224 30.66 27.48 18.16
C ASN A 224 31.33 27.48 19.55
N GLY A 225 32.63 27.77 19.59
CA GLY A 225 33.40 27.99 20.83
C GLY A 225 33.72 26.74 21.67
N SER A 226 32.82 25.76 21.76
CA SER A 226 33.05 24.50 22.49
C SER A 226 33.36 23.36 21.52
N THR A 227 34.60 22.89 21.56
CA THR A 227 35.11 21.79 20.72
C THR A 227 34.43 20.44 20.96
N ARG A 228 33.66 20.28 22.04
CA ARG A 228 32.91 19.05 22.36
C ARG A 228 31.39 19.17 22.22
N ARG A 229 30.89 20.34 21.81
CA ARG A 229 29.45 20.62 21.68
C ARG A 229 29.12 21.26 20.34
N PRO A 230 29.26 20.52 19.22
CA PRO A 230 28.79 21.01 17.93
C PRO A 230 27.27 21.21 17.91
N THR A 231 26.85 22.17 17.11
CA THR A 231 25.44 22.43 16.80
C THR A 231 25.13 21.83 15.44
N LEU A 232 24.06 21.03 15.37
CA LEU A 232 23.54 20.46 14.12
C LEU A 232 22.29 21.24 13.70
N GLU A 233 22.26 21.66 12.45
CA GLU A 233 21.15 22.34 11.80
C GLU A 233 20.53 21.37 10.79
N ILE A 234 19.31 20.88 11.05
CA ILE A 234 18.59 19.92 10.21
C ILE A 234 17.27 20.53 9.79
N ILE A 235 16.98 20.49 8.48
CA ILE A 235 15.71 20.90 7.91
C ILE A 235 14.99 19.66 7.38
N LEU A 236 13.82 19.38 7.93
CA LEU A 236 12.94 18.30 7.48
C LEU A 236 11.72 18.88 6.76
N ASN A 237 11.28 18.22 5.70
CA ASN A 237 9.94 18.39 5.15
C ASN A 237 9.07 17.22 5.61
N LEU A 238 8.06 17.49 6.44
CA LEU A 238 7.10 16.50 6.88
C LEU A 238 5.83 16.62 6.05
N THR A 239 5.42 15.55 5.38
CA THR A 239 4.16 15.49 4.61
C THR A 239 3.21 14.52 5.29
N ALA A 240 1.94 14.88 5.43
CA ALA A 240 0.94 13.99 5.99
C ALA A 240 -0.32 13.95 5.13
N ARG A 241 -0.88 12.75 4.98
CA ARG A 241 -2.17 12.46 4.35
C ARG A 241 -3.10 11.87 5.39
N VAL A 242 -4.25 12.48 5.60
CA VAL A 242 -5.28 12.02 6.55
C VAL A 242 -6.41 11.36 5.78
N VAL A 243 -6.79 10.16 6.22
CA VAL A 243 -7.90 9.38 5.68
C VAL A 243 -8.90 9.00 6.75
N GLU A 244 -10.17 9.02 6.39
CA GLU A 244 -11.28 8.51 7.19
C GLU A 244 -11.70 7.16 6.62
N THR A 245 -11.65 6.10 7.42
CA THR A 245 -12.14 4.78 6.99
C THR A 245 -13.66 4.71 7.15
N VAL A 246 -14.37 4.73 6.04
CA VAL A 246 -15.83 4.63 5.97
C VAL A 246 -16.23 3.18 5.76
N GLN A 247 -17.28 2.76 6.46
CA GLN A 247 -17.92 1.45 6.26
C GLN A 247 -19.09 1.60 5.29
N ILE A 248 -19.04 0.87 4.16
CA ILE A 248 -20.06 0.88 3.13
C ILE A 248 -20.66 -0.52 3.05
N TYR A 249 -21.98 -0.62 3.18
CA TYR A 249 -22.69 -1.87 2.89
C TYR A 249 -22.88 -2.00 1.38
N VAL A 250 -22.33 -3.07 0.82
CA VAL A 250 -22.45 -3.40 -0.58
C VAL A 250 -23.36 -4.59 -0.72
N VAL A 251 -24.39 -4.48 -1.55
CA VAL A 251 -25.23 -5.59 -1.93
C VAL A 251 -24.42 -6.59 -2.73
N ILE A 252 -24.35 -7.82 -2.24
CA ILE A 252 -23.89 -8.97 -3.01
C ILE A 252 -25.13 -9.70 -3.46
N CYS A 253 -25.38 -9.67 -4.76
CA CYS A 253 -26.35 -10.56 -5.36
C CYS A 253 -25.77 -11.97 -5.30
N GLU A 254 -26.21 -12.78 -4.34
CA GLU A 254 -26.12 -14.23 -4.46
C GLU A 254 -26.91 -14.61 -5.73
N GLU A 255 -26.34 -15.50 -6.54
CA GLU A 255 -26.96 -15.97 -7.78
C GLU A 255 -28.45 -16.21 -7.54
N ILE A 256 -29.31 -15.46 -8.22
CA ILE A 256 -30.74 -15.71 -8.18
C ILE A 256 -30.91 -17.06 -8.87
N GLY A 257 -31.00 -18.13 -8.07
CA GLY A 257 -31.27 -19.46 -8.56
C GLY A 257 -32.49 -19.42 -9.49
N PRO A 258 -32.59 -20.34 -10.47
CA PRO A 258 -33.66 -20.29 -11.45
C PRO A 258 -34.99 -20.15 -10.73
N VAL A 259 -35.68 -19.02 -10.98
CA VAL A 259 -36.99 -18.73 -10.41
C VAL A 259 -37.85 -19.98 -10.64
N PRO A 260 -38.39 -20.62 -9.59
CA PRO A 260 -39.24 -21.78 -9.79
C PRO A 260 -40.33 -21.40 -10.79
N PRO A 261 -40.59 -22.23 -11.83
CA PRO A 261 -41.62 -21.94 -12.81
C PRO A 261 -42.90 -21.56 -12.07
N PRO A 262 -43.66 -20.54 -12.53
CA PRO A 262 -44.91 -20.18 -11.89
C PRO A 262 -45.75 -21.44 -11.73
N THR A 263 -46.07 -21.77 -10.48
CA THR A 263 -46.92 -22.92 -10.18
C THR A 263 -48.20 -22.74 -10.98
N PRO A 264 -48.54 -23.64 -11.92
CA PRO A 264 -49.73 -23.47 -12.73
C PRO A 264 -50.92 -23.31 -11.81
N THR A 265 -51.63 -22.18 -11.95
CA THR A 265 -52.86 -21.91 -11.23
C THR A 265 -53.89 -22.99 -11.60
N CYS A 266 -54.55 -23.55 -10.60
CA CYS A 266 -55.59 -24.55 -10.81
C CYS A 266 -56.94 -23.90 -11.17
N PRO A 267 -57.72 -24.43 -12.15
CA PRO A 267 -57.33 -25.44 -13.15
C PRO A 267 -56.34 -24.87 -14.17
N PHE A 268 -55.51 -25.73 -14.79
CA PHE A 268 -54.45 -25.31 -15.71
C PHE A 268 -54.65 -25.85 -17.14
N GLU A 269 -54.01 -25.21 -18.11
CA GLU A 269 -54.07 -25.58 -19.52
C GLU A 269 -53.04 -26.66 -19.89
N HIS A 270 -53.49 -27.71 -20.58
CA HIS A 270 -52.65 -28.72 -21.22
C HIS A 270 -52.82 -28.67 -22.74
N VAL A 271 -51.73 -28.45 -23.46
CA VAL A 271 -51.72 -28.50 -24.92
C VAL A 271 -51.53 -29.95 -25.36
N VAL A 272 -52.55 -30.51 -26.03
CA VAL A 272 -52.57 -31.91 -26.50
C VAL A 272 -51.35 -32.20 -27.38
N GLN A 273 -50.59 -33.22 -27.00
CA GLN A 273 -49.42 -33.72 -27.72
C GLN A 273 -49.75 -35.00 -28.51
N PRO A 274 -48.93 -35.36 -29.53
CA PRO A 274 -49.10 -36.64 -30.23
C PRO A 274 -49.11 -37.83 -29.27
N GLY A 275 -50.20 -38.62 -29.30
CA GLY A 275 -50.36 -39.82 -28.49
C GLY A 275 -51.04 -39.62 -27.13
N ASP A 276 -51.44 -38.38 -26.80
CA ASP A 276 -52.32 -38.09 -25.67
C ASP A 276 -53.72 -38.68 -25.91
N THR A 277 -54.31 -39.19 -24.82
CA THR A 277 -55.73 -39.55 -24.74
C THR A 277 -56.27 -38.98 -23.42
N ILE A 278 -57.57 -38.68 -23.34
CA ILE A 278 -58.17 -38.19 -22.07
C ILE A 278 -57.84 -39.13 -20.92
N PHE A 279 -57.85 -40.45 -21.15
CA PHE A 279 -57.49 -41.45 -20.15
C PHE A 279 -56.02 -41.39 -19.71
N LYS A 280 -55.08 -41.20 -20.64
CA LYS A 280 -53.65 -41.04 -20.26
C LYS A 280 -53.42 -39.74 -19.49
N LEU A 281 -54.12 -38.67 -19.85
CA LEU A 281 -54.04 -37.38 -19.16
C LEU A 281 -54.67 -37.46 -17.77
N SER A 282 -55.79 -38.17 -17.62
CA SER A 282 -56.43 -38.40 -16.32
C SER A 282 -55.50 -39.17 -15.37
N LEU A 283 -54.79 -40.18 -15.87
CA LEU A 283 -53.76 -40.89 -15.11
C LEU A 283 -52.54 -40.02 -14.79
N ARG A 284 -52.09 -39.21 -15.77
CA ARG A 284 -50.92 -38.35 -15.62
C ARG A 284 -51.11 -37.28 -14.55
N TYR A 285 -52.31 -36.70 -14.50
CA TYR A 285 -52.65 -35.62 -13.58
C TYR A 285 -53.42 -36.07 -12.35
N ASN A 286 -53.66 -37.39 -12.21
CA ASN A 286 -54.39 -37.99 -11.10
C ASN A 286 -55.77 -37.34 -10.86
N VAL A 287 -56.55 -37.23 -11.94
CA VAL A 287 -57.93 -36.69 -11.93
C VAL A 287 -58.86 -37.65 -12.66
N SER A 288 -60.17 -37.55 -12.41
CA SER A 288 -61.15 -38.34 -13.15
C SER A 288 -61.28 -37.89 -14.62
N VAL A 289 -61.57 -38.84 -15.51
CA VAL A 289 -61.88 -38.56 -16.94
C VAL A 289 -63.08 -37.62 -17.05
N ASP A 290 -64.10 -37.84 -16.21
CA ASP A 290 -65.33 -37.04 -16.20
C ASP A 290 -65.05 -35.59 -15.80
N SER A 291 -64.15 -35.37 -14.83
CA SER A 291 -63.74 -34.03 -14.40
C SER A 291 -63.04 -33.26 -15.53
N ILE A 292 -62.22 -33.93 -16.35
CA ILE A 292 -61.60 -33.32 -17.53
C ILE A 292 -62.68 -32.98 -18.57
N LEU A 293 -63.60 -33.89 -18.88
CA LEU A 293 -64.63 -33.64 -19.90
C LEU A 293 -65.64 -32.58 -19.47
N ALA A 294 -65.93 -32.47 -18.17
CA ALA A 294 -66.80 -31.43 -17.62
C ALA A 294 -66.26 -30.01 -17.84
N LEU A 295 -64.94 -29.84 -17.78
CA LEU A 295 -64.28 -28.55 -18.03
C LEU A 295 -64.01 -28.28 -19.52
N ASN A 296 -64.23 -29.26 -20.41
CA ASN A 296 -63.94 -29.15 -21.84
C ASN A 296 -65.17 -29.56 -22.68
N PRO A 297 -66.31 -28.84 -22.58
CA PRO A 297 -67.52 -29.18 -23.31
C PRO A 297 -67.30 -29.12 -24.82
N GLY A 298 -67.69 -30.18 -25.53
CA GLY A 298 -67.57 -30.30 -26.99
C GLY A 298 -66.28 -30.96 -27.48
N VAL A 299 -65.35 -31.34 -26.59
CA VAL A 299 -64.21 -32.18 -26.94
C VAL A 299 -64.66 -33.62 -27.15
N ASP A 300 -64.27 -34.22 -28.28
CA ASP A 300 -64.47 -35.65 -28.55
C ASP A 300 -63.30 -36.46 -27.92
N PRO A 301 -63.55 -37.31 -26.91
CA PRO A 301 -62.51 -38.10 -26.25
C PRO A 301 -61.78 -39.08 -27.18
N GLN A 302 -62.40 -39.48 -28.29
CA GLN A 302 -61.83 -40.42 -29.26
C GLN A 302 -61.08 -39.71 -30.39
N ASN A 303 -61.15 -38.38 -30.48
CA ASN A 303 -60.59 -37.61 -31.57
C ASN A 303 -59.94 -36.29 -31.11
N LEU A 304 -59.01 -36.38 -30.15
CA LEU A 304 -58.25 -35.23 -29.67
C LEU A 304 -57.34 -34.66 -30.77
N GLN A 305 -57.42 -33.34 -30.98
CA GLN A 305 -56.61 -32.64 -31.95
C GLN A 305 -55.28 -32.20 -31.33
N ILE A 306 -54.17 -32.62 -31.94
CA ILE A 306 -52.83 -32.19 -31.50
C ILE A 306 -52.74 -30.67 -31.58
N GLY A 307 -52.27 -30.03 -30.51
CA GLY A 307 -52.19 -28.57 -30.39
C GLY A 307 -53.44 -27.91 -29.81
N SER A 308 -54.55 -28.63 -29.61
CA SER A 308 -55.70 -28.07 -28.88
C SER A 308 -55.40 -27.93 -27.39
N VAL A 309 -56.00 -26.95 -26.74
CA VAL A 309 -55.85 -26.71 -25.30
C VAL A 309 -56.98 -27.41 -24.53
N LEU A 310 -56.63 -28.19 -23.51
CA LEU A 310 -57.54 -28.78 -22.54
C LEU A 310 -57.36 -28.12 -21.17
N ILE A 311 -58.47 -27.81 -20.50
CA ILE A 311 -58.48 -27.37 -19.11
C ILE A 311 -58.44 -28.59 -18.19
N ILE A 312 -57.40 -28.72 -17.37
CA ILE A 312 -57.18 -29.85 -16.45
C ILE A 312 -57.52 -29.41 -15.01
N PRO A 313 -58.45 -30.11 -14.33
CA PRO A 313 -58.78 -29.86 -12.91
C PRO A 313 -57.63 -30.30 -11.99
N CYS A 314 -57.68 -29.97 -10.70
CA CYS A 314 -56.68 -30.42 -9.73
C CYS A 314 -57.24 -31.16 -8.52
N ASP A 315 -58.55 -31.46 -8.53
CA ASP A 315 -59.16 -32.34 -7.54
C ASP A 315 -59.37 -33.74 -8.16
N PRO A 316 -58.99 -34.83 -7.45
CA PRO A 316 -59.16 -36.20 -7.90
C PRO A 316 -60.63 -36.61 -8.10
#